data_AF-Q47826-F1
#
_entry.id   AF-Q47826-F1
#
_cell.length_a   1.000
_cell.length_b   1.000
_cell.length_c   1.000
_cell.angle_alpha   90.00
_cell.angle_beta   90.00
_cell.angle_gamma   90.00
#
_symmetry.space_group_name_H-M   'P 1'
#
loop_
_entity.id
_entity.type
_entity.pdbx_description
1 polymer ?
#
loop_
_entity_poly.entity_id
_entity_poly.type
_entity_poly.pdbx_seq_one_letter_code
_entity_poly.pdbx_strand_id
1 'polypeptide(L)'
;MPNKLLSANATVPQWDRHNLVPRIVHLGFGAFHRAHQAVYADVLAAEHSSDWGYIEVNLIGGEQQIADLKCQDFLYTVAEMSASAWSGRVVGVVRQALHAQVDGTEAVLEALCQPQVAIVSLTITEKGYCHAPATGELMRDHPLIVADLAQPHQPHSAPGIIVEALARRRAAGLAAFSVMSCDNIPENGRVIAGVVCAYARQCD
;
A
#
# COMPACT_ATOMS: atom_id res chain seq x y z
N MET A 1 -26.09 -11.79 -0.38
CA MET A 1 -26.60 -11.16 -1.61
C MET A 1 -25.44 -11.03 -2.58
N PRO A 2 -25.64 -11.19 -3.90
CA PRO A 2 -24.58 -10.95 -4.88
C PRO A 2 -24.07 -9.51 -4.73
N ASN A 3 -22.75 -9.32 -4.84
CA ASN A 3 -22.13 -8.00 -4.73
C ASN A 3 -22.64 -7.10 -5.88
N LYS A 4 -23.29 -5.98 -5.54
CA LYS A 4 -23.93 -5.07 -6.52
C LYS A 4 -22.95 -4.50 -7.55
N LEU A 5 -21.66 -4.43 -7.21
CA LEU A 5 -20.63 -3.95 -8.14
C LEU A 5 -20.46 -4.91 -9.32
N LEU A 6 -20.66 -6.22 -9.13
CA LEU A 6 -20.56 -7.21 -10.21
C LEU A 6 -21.70 -7.11 -11.24
N SER A 7 -22.74 -6.32 -10.97
CA SER A 7 -23.82 -6.00 -11.92
C SER A 7 -23.72 -4.59 -12.53
N ALA A 8 -22.63 -3.86 -12.28
CA ALA A 8 -22.42 -2.54 -12.87
C ALA A 8 -22.23 -2.62 -14.39
N ASN A 9 -22.61 -1.55 -15.11
CA ASN A 9 -22.25 -1.39 -16.53
C ASN A 9 -20.77 -1.01 -16.65
N ALA A 10 -19.91 -2.01 -16.48
CA ALA A 10 -18.46 -1.89 -16.40
C ALA A 10 -17.80 -3.21 -16.82
N THR A 11 -16.51 -3.19 -17.13
CA THR A 11 -15.69 -4.40 -17.10
C THR A 11 -15.65 -4.91 -15.66
N VAL A 12 -16.04 -6.17 -15.44
CA VAL A 12 -16.02 -6.81 -14.11
C VAL A 12 -15.07 -8.01 -14.12
N PRO A 13 -14.45 -8.38 -12.98
CA PRO A 13 -13.52 -9.50 -12.92
C PRO A 13 -14.20 -10.80 -13.38
N GLN A 14 -13.67 -11.42 -14.45
CA GLN A 14 -14.11 -12.73 -14.96
C GLN A 14 -13.20 -13.88 -14.49
N TRP A 15 -12.19 -13.56 -13.67
CA TRP A 15 -11.22 -14.49 -13.11
C TRP A 15 -11.55 -14.77 -11.64
N ASP A 16 -11.11 -15.93 -11.12
CA ASP A 16 -11.36 -16.28 -9.73
C ASP A 16 -10.45 -15.51 -8.79
N ARG A 17 -11.05 -14.59 -8.03
CA ARG A 17 -10.36 -13.75 -7.06
C ARG A 17 -9.70 -14.53 -5.91
N HIS A 18 -10.13 -15.76 -5.66
CA HIS A 18 -9.54 -16.60 -4.62
C HIS A 18 -8.17 -17.17 -5.02
N ASN A 19 -7.83 -17.16 -6.31
CA ASN A 19 -6.50 -17.56 -6.79
C ASN A 19 -5.43 -16.49 -6.58
N LEU A 20 -5.81 -15.26 -6.23
CA LEU A 20 -4.82 -14.23 -5.91
C LEU A 20 -4.15 -14.49 -4.57
N VAL A 21 -2.83 -14.37 -4.61
CA VAL A 21 -1.96 -14.35 -3.45
C VAL A 21 -1.64 -12.87 -3.14
N PRO A 22 -1.84 -12.39 -1.91
CA PRO A 22 -1.49 -11.02 -1.54
C PRO A 22 0.04 -10.86 -1.46
N ARG A 23 0.65 -10.53 -2.61
CA ARG A 23 2.11 -10.42 -2.79
C ARG A 23 2.60 -8.97 -2.67
N ILE A 24 1.69 -8.01 -2.76
CA ILE A 24 1.98 -6.58 -2.62
C ILE A 24 1.21 -6.02 -1.44
N VAL A 25 1.91 -5.30 -0.56
CA VAL A 25 1.26 -4.42 0.42
C VAL A 25 1.38 -3.00 -0.11
N HIS A 26 0.27 -2.27 -0.22
CA HIS A 26 0.29 -0.87 -0.65
C HIS A 26 0.00 0.05 0.53
N LEU A 27 0.90 1.00 0.78
CA LEU A 27 0.74 2.05 1.80
C LEU A 27 0.17 3.30 1.14
N GLY A 28 -1.03 3.70 1.55
CA GLY A 28 -1.76 4.84 0.98
C GLY A 28 -2.78 4.39 -0.05
N PHE A 29 -3.93 3.86 0.38
CA PHE A 29 -5.07 3.51 -0.46
C PHE A 29 -5.84 4.76 -0.96
N GLY A 30 -5.14 5.58 -1.74
CA GLY A 30 -5.63 6.83 -2.30
C GLY A 30 -6.41 6.68 -3.60
N ALA A 31 -6.83 7.80 -4.18
CA ALA A 31 -7.49 7.81 -5.49
C ALA A 31 -6.52 7.41 -6.63
N PHE A 32 -5.27 7.89 -6.57
CA PHE A 32 -4.26 7.60 -7.60
C PHE A 32 -3.91 6.12 -7.65
N HIS A 33 -3.67 5.48 -6.51
CA HIS A 33 -3.37 4.05 -6.48
C HIS A 33 -4.46 3.21 -7.13
N ARG A 34 -5.71 3.46 -6.72
CA ARG A 34 -6.90 2.80 -7.25
C ARG A 34 -7.05 2.97 -8.76
N ALA A 35 -6.72 4.15 -9.29
CA ALA A 35 -6.85 4.44 -10.71
C ALA A 35 -5.58 4.12 -11.53
N HIS A 36 -4.50 3.66 -10.90
CA HIS A 36 -3.22 3.44 -11.57
C HIS A 36 -2.66 2.05 -11.29
N GLN A 37 -1.87 1.83 -10.22
CA GLN A 37 -1.14 0.57 -10.03
C GLN A 37 -2.09 -0.64 -9.91
N ALA A 38 -3.21 -0.46 -9.22
CA ALA A 38 -4.19 -1.53 -9.07
C ALA A 38 -4.95 -1.85 -10.37
N VAL A 39 -5.13 -0.87 -11.27
CA VAL A 39 -5.69 -1.13 -12.62
C VAL A 39 -4.72 -2.00 -13.44
N TYR A 40 -3.42 -1.70 -13.41
CA TYR A 40 -2.42 -2.54 -14.09
C TYR A 40 -2.44 -3.98 -13.55
N ALA A 41 -2.51 -4.15 -12.23
CA ALA A 41 -2.60 -5.48 -11.64
C ALA A 41 -3.89 -6.21 -12.03
N ASP A 42 -5.03 -5.50 -12.11
CA ASP A 42 -6.31 -6.07 -12.53
C ASP A 42 -6.31 -6.52 -13.99
N VAL A 43 -5.66 -5.75 -14.87
CA VAL A 43 -5.41 -6.13 -16.27
C VAL A 43 -4.53 -7.38 -16.32
N LEU A 44 -3.44 -7.45 -15.56
CA LEU A 44 -2.56 -8.62 -15.50
C LEU A 44 -3.29 -9.88 -14.98
N ALA A 45 -4.16 -9.74 -13.99
CA ALA A 45 -4.97 -10.84 -13.48
C ALA A 45 -5.96 -11.34 -14.55
N ALA A 46 -6.60 -10.42 -15.28
CA ALA A 46 -7.58 -10.74 -16.30
C ALA A 46 -6.98 -11.33 -17.59
N GLU A 47 -5.87 -10.80 -18.07
CA GLU A 47 -5.35 -11.06 -19.41
C GLU A 47 -4.11 -11.95 -19.42
N HIS A 48 -3.42 -12.04 -18.28
CA HIS A 48 -2.13 -12.74 -18.16
C HIS A 48 -2.08 -13.75 -17.00
N SER A 49 -3.24 -14.10 -16.42
CA SER A 49 -3.36 -15.06 -15.32
C SER A 49 -2.44 -14.75 -14.13
N SER A 50 -2.17 -13.47 -13.88
CA SER A 50 -1.39 -13.05 -12.71
C SER A 50 -2.11 -13.43 -11.43
N ASP A 51 -1.38 -14.00 -10.47
CA ASP A 51 -1.86 -14.28 -9.12
C ASP A 51 -1.53 -13.16 -8.12
N TRP A 52 -1.00 -12.03 -8.58
CA TRP A 52 -0.53 -10.94 -7.70
C TRP A 52 -1.69 -10.08 -7.21
N GLY A 53 -2.11 -10.32 -5.96
CA GLY A 53 -3.10 -9.51 -5.25
C GLY A 53 -2.47 -8.51 -4.27
N TYR A 54 -3.33 -7.65 -3.72
CA TYR A 54 -2.97 -6.58 -2.80
C TYR A 54 -3.51 -6.79 -1.38
N ILE A 55 -2.71 -6.35 -0.41
CA ILE A 55 -3.17 -5.88 0.90
C ILE A 55 -3.10 -4.36 0.86
N GLU A 56 -4.25 -3.70 0.99
CA GLU A 56 -4.34 -2.25 1.04
C GLU A 56 -4.17 -1.77 2.48
N VAL A 57 -3.29 -0.79 2.71
CA VAL A 57 -3.00 -0.27 4.05
C VAL A 57 -3.06 1.24 4.04
N ASN A 58 -3.84 1.81 4.96
CA ASN A 58 -3.75 3.22 5.32
C ASN A 58 -3.13 3.38 6.71
N LEU A 59 -2.06 4.19 6.80
CA LEU A 59 -1.37 4.49 8.06
C LEU A 59 -1.96 5.72 8.74
N ILE A 60 -2.22 6.78 7.96
CA ILE A 60 -2.69 8.08 8.44
C ILE A 60 -3.88 8.51 7.58
N GLY A 61 -5.04 8.63 8.22
CA GLY A 61 -6.30 8.95 7.56
C GLY A 61 -6.74 7.91 6.54
N GLY A 62 -7.91 8.13 5.94
CA GLY A 62 -8.44 7.24 4.92
C GLY A 62 -9.16 6.01 5.50
N GLU A 63 -9.66 6.14 6.73
CA GLU A 63 -10.45 5.15 7.46
C GLU A 63 -11.67 4.72 6.63
N GLN A 64 -12.38 5.70 6.05
CA GLN A 64 -13.61 5.46 5.29
C GLN A 64 -13.34 4.61 4.05
N GLN A 65 -12.26 4.87 3.32
CA GLN A 65 -11.90 4.13 2.11
C GLN A 65 -11.65 2.64 2.42
N ILE A 66 -10.98 2.35 3.55
CA ILE A 66 -10.75 0.98 4.00
C ILE A 66 -12.07 0.32 4.44
N ALA A 67 -12.92 1.05 5.16
CA ALA A 67 -14.24 0.56 5.59
C ALA A 67 -15.14 0.23 4.38
N ASP A 68 -15.24 1.14 3.41
CA ASP A 68 -16.02 0.95 2.18
C ASP A 68 -15.54 -0.28 1.42
N LEU A 69 -14.22 -0.45 1.30
CA LEU A 69 -13.62 -1.58 0.61
C LEU A 69 -13.96 -2.92 1.30
N LYS A 70 -13.87 -2.98 2.64
CA LYS A 70 -14.29 -4.16 3.44
C LYS A 70 -15.77 -4.49 3.22
N CYS A 71 -16.65 -3.49 3.18
CA CYS A 71 -18.09 -3.69 2.98
C CYS A 71 -18.46 -4.16 1.56
N GLN A 72 -17.55 -4.01 0.60
CA GLN A 72 -17.77 -4.31 -0.82
C GLN A 72 -17.00 -5.55 -1.29
N ASP A 73 -16.67 -6.49 -0.38
CA ASP A 73 -15.87 -7.68 -0.70
C ASP A 73 -14.56 -7.31 -1.42
N PHE A 74 -13.95 -6.21 -0.98
CA PHE A 74 -12.72 -5.65 -1.55
C PHE A 74 -12.79 -5.27 -3.04
N LEU A 75 -13.99 -5.00 -3.55
CA LEU A 75 -14.20 -4.44 -4.88
C LEU A 75 -14.37 -2.92 -4.81
N TYR A 76 -13.93 -2.24 -5.86
CA TYR A 76 -14.23 -0.82 -6.11
C TYR A 76 -14.28 -0.56 -7.62
N THR A 77 -14.75 0.61 -8.03
CA THR A 77 -14.87 0.98 -9.44
C THR A 77 -13.93 2.13 -9.81
N VAL A 78 -13.27 2.00 -10.96
CA VAL A 78 -12.55 3.07 -11.65
C VAL A 78 -13.38 3.47 -12.86
N ALA A 79 -13.65 4.77 -13.01
CA ALA A 79 -14.33 5.32 -14.18
C ALA A 79 -13.34 6.18 -14.97
N GLU A 80 -13.04 5.78 -16.20
CA GLU A 80 -12.23 6.57 -17.13
C GLU A 80 -13.17 7.47 -17.93
N MET A 81 -12.85 8.77 -18.00
CA MET A 81 -13.68 9.76 -18.69
C MET A 81 -12.82 10.60 -19.63
N SER A 82 -13.31 10.82 -20.84
CA SER A 82 -12.69 11.64 -21.88
C SER A 82 -13.76 12.54 -22.54
N ALA A 83 -13.35 13.38 -23.49
CA ALA A 83 -14.28 14.25 -24.22
C ALA A 83 -15.34 13.49 -25.02
N SER A 84 -15.06 12.25 -25.45
CA SER A 84 -15.92 11.49 -26.37
C SER A 84 -16.52 10.22 -25.78
N ALA A 85 -16.02 9.75 -24.63
CA ALA A 85 -16.40 8.46 -24.07
C ALA A 85 -16.13 8.38 -22.57
N TRP A 86 -16.82 7.45 -21.92
CA TRP A 86 -16.49 6.98 -20.59
C TRP A 86 -16.57 5.45 -20.53
N SER A 87 -15.79 4.85 -19.64
CA SER A 87 -15.81 3.42 -19.35
C SER A 87 -15.66 3.19 -17.84
N GLY A 88 -16.16 2.07 -17.35
CA GLY A 88 -16.00 1.64 -15.95
C GLY A 88 -15.27 0.31 -15.87
N ARG A 89 -14.44 0.14 -14.84
CA ARG A 89 -13.81 -1.13 -14.44
C ARG A 89 -14.05 -1.38 -12.96
N VAL A 90 -14.59 -2.52 -12.60
CA VAL A 90 -14.61 -3.01 -11.22
C VAL A 90 -13.29 -3.73 -10.96
N VAL A 91 -12.46 -3.16 -10.11
CA VAL A 91 -11.14 -3.71 -9.79
C VAL A 91 -11.28 -4.76 -8.68
N GLY A 92 -10.68 -5.93 -8.89
CA GLY A 92 -10.82 -7.10 -8.04
C GLY A 92 -9.57 -7.55 -7.29
N VAL A 93 -8.43 -6.88 -7.47
CA VAL A 93 -7.12 -7.39 -7.01
C VAL A 93 -6.86 -7.29 -5.51
N VAL A 94 -7.70 -6.57 -4.78
CA VAL A 94 -7.57 -6.46 -3.32
C VAL A 94 -8.11 -7.71 -2.64
N ARG A 95 -7.31 -8.27 -1.72
CA ARG A 95 -7.66 -9.45 -0.91
C ARG A 95 -7.79 -9.16 0.57
N GLN A 96 -7.17 -8.07 1.04
CA GLN A 96 -7.25 -7.61 2.41
C GLN A 96 -7.10 -6.09 2.44
N ALA A 97 -7.71 -5.45 3.43
CA ALA A 97 -7.59 -4.01 3.65
C ALA A 97 -7.44 -3.74 5.14
N LEU A 98 -6.50 -2.88 5.51
CA LEU A 98 -6.15 -2.55 6.90
C LEU A 98 -6.01 -1.04 7.08
N HIS A 99 -6.41 -0.55 8.24
CA HIS A 99 -6.12 0.81 8.68
C HIS A 99 -5.40 0.77 10.02
N ALA A 100 -4.25 1.41 10.14
CA ALA A 100 -3.38 1.30 11.33
C ALA A 100 -4.09 1.69 12.64
N GLN A 101 -4.98 2.70 12.60
CA GLN A 101 -5.75 3.11 13.80
C GLN A 101 -7.01 2.26 14.08
N VAL A 102 -7.49 1.49 13.10
CA VAL A 102 -8.73 0.68 13.27
C VAL A 102 -8.38 -0.77 13.57
N ASP A 103 -7.47 -1.34 12.77
CA ASP A 103 -7.02 -2.72 12.88
C ASP A 103 -5.78 -2.87 13.78
N GLY A 104 -5.05 -1.76 14.03
CA GLY A 104 -3.84 -1.73 14.85
C GLY A 104 -2.54 -1.83 14.03
N THR A 105 -1.49 -1.17 14.51
CA THR A 105 -0.14 -1.25 13.92
C THR A 105 0.37 -2.69 13.82
N GLU A 106 0.06 -3.53 14.81
CA GLU A 106 0.48 -4.93 14.82
C GLU A 106 -0.13 -5.72 13.65
N ALA A 107 -1.41 -5.52 13.32
CA ALA A 107 -2.04 -6.17 12.17
C ALA A 107 -1.39 -5.74 10.84
N VAL A 108 -0.93 -4.49 10.75
CA VAL A 108 -0.16 -3.99 9.58
C VAL A 108 1.21 -4.67 9.51
N LEU A 109 1.92 -4.79 10.62
CA LEU A 109 3.24 -5.44 10.68
C LEU A 109 3.14 -6.94 10.39
N GLU A 110 2.11 -7.63 10.91
CA GLU A 110 1.81 -9.02 10.58
C GLU A 110 1.59 -9.21 9.07
N ALA A 111 0.82 -8.33 8.43
CA ALA A 111 0.60 -8.36 6.99
C ALA A 111 1.92 -8.19 6.21
N LEU A 112 2.76 -7.23 6.59
CA LEU A 112 4.07 -7.00 5.96
C LEU A 112 5.06 -8.16 6.18
N CYS A 113 4.89 -8.93 7.25
CA CYS A 113 5.71 -10.09 7.57
C CYS A 113 5.24 -11.40 6.93
N GLN A 114 4.15 -11.40 6.16
CA GLN A 114 3.73 -12.61 5.45
C GLN A 114 4.78 -13.03 4.42
N PRO A 115 5.19 -14.32 4.34
CA PRO A 115 6.34 -14.75 3.53
C PRO A 115 6.23 -14.39 2.04
N GLN A 116 5.03 -14.44 1.48
CA GLN A 116 4.75 -14.16 0.08
C GLN A 116 4.78 -12.67 -0.29
N VAL A 117 4.78 -11.77 0.70
CA VAL A 117 4.91 -10.33 0.44
C VAL A 117 6.29 -10.06 -0.12
N ALA A 118 6.31 -9.64 -1.38
CA ALA A 118 7.52 -9.39 -2.15
C ALA A 118 7.74 -7.90 -2.42
N ILE A 119 6.67 -7.08 -2.37
CA ILE A 119 6.72 -5.65 -2.64
C ILE A 119 5.90 -4.89 -1.60
N VAL A 120 6.47 -3.80 -1.08
CA VAL A 120 5.75 -2.74 -0.37
C VAL A 120 5.76 -1.51 -1.25
N SER A 121 4.60 -1.10 -1.75
CA SER A 121 4.46 0.06 -2.64
C SER A 121 3.81 1.23 -1.91
N LEU A 122 4.04 2.47 -2.37
CA LEU A 122 3.61 3.66 -1.64
C LEU A 122 2.98 4.73 -2.55
N THR A 123 1.85 5.29 -2.12
CA THR A 123 1.31 6.60 -2.56
C THR A 123 0.90 7.44 -1.35
N ILE A 124 1.89 7.81 -0.53
CA ILE A 124 1.69 8.45 0.77
C ILE A 124 1.80 9.98 0.74
N THR A 125 1.85 10.58 -0.46
CA THR A 125 2.16 11.99 -0.72
C THR A 125 3.59 12.37 -0.32
N GLU A 126 4.06 13.53 -0.80
CA GLU A 126 5.42 14.02 -0.53
C GLU A 126 5.70 14.17 0.97
N LYS A 127 4.67 14.53 1.74
CA LYS A 127 4.76 14.71 3.20
C LYS A 127 4.91 13.40 3.96
N GLY A 128 4.42 12.28 3.41
CA GLY A 128 4.46 10.98 4.08
C GLY A 128 5.87 10.43 4.32
N TYR A 129 6.85 10.90 3.54
CA TYR A 129 8.26 10.49 3.64
C TYR A 129 8.99 11.11 4.84
N CYS A 130 8.39 12.11 5.51
CA CYS A 130 9.03 12.87 6.59
C CYS A 130 10.41 13.42 6.18
N HIS A 131 10.55 13.89 4.93
CA HIS A 131 11.81 14.37 4.38
C HIS A 131 11.81 15.89 4.18
N ALA A 132 12.99 16.51 4.22
CA ALA A 132 13.17 17.92 3.90
C ALA A 132 13.11 18.08 2.37
N PRO A 133 12.14 18.83 1.81
CA PRO A 133 11.94 18.90 0.35
C PRO A 133 13.18 19.38 -0.43
N ALA A 134 14.03 20.20 0.21
CA ALA A 134 15.23 20.74 -0.41
C ALA A 134 16.38 19.73 -0.52
N THR A 135 16.44 18.72 0.36
CA THR A 135 17.59 17.80 0.45
C THR A 135 17.21 16.34 0.22
N GLY A 136 15.93 15.97 0.34
CA GLY A 136 15.52 14.56 0.33
C GLY A 136 15.81 13.82 1.64
N GLU A 137 16.43 14.48 2.63
CA GLU A 137 16.88 13.84 3.86
C GLU A 137 15.75 13.71 4.89
N LEU A 138 15.80 12.65 5.71
CA LEU A 138 14.87 12.44 6.82
C LEU A 138 14.94 13.61 7.82
N MET A 139 13.81 14.27 8.07
CA MET A 139 13.64 15.26 9.13
C MET A 139 13.53 14.55 10.46
N ARG A 140 14.66 14.40 11.16
CA ARG A 140 14.75 13.67 12.44
C ARG A 140 13.96 14.32 13.57
N ASP A 141 13.74 15.63 13.48
CA ASP A 141 12.94 16.42 14.40
C ASP A 141 11.44 16.41 14.06
N HIS A 142 11.03 15.76 12.95
CA HIS A 142 9.63 15.62 12.62
C HIS A 142 8.90 14.83 13.72
N PRO A 143 7.75 15.31 14.25
CA PRO A 143 7.09 14.69 15.42
C PRO A 143 6.79 13.20 15.26
N LEU A 144 6.42 12.78 14.04
CA LEU A 144 6.15 11.37 13.73
C LEU A 144 7.42 10.51 13.84
N ILE A 145 8.57 11.04 13.41
CA ILE A 145 9.85 10.33 13.47
C ILE A 145 10.38 10.29 14.89
N VAL A 146 10.27 11.40 15.64
CA VAL A 146 10.64 11.44 17.06
C VAL A 146 9.82 10.42 17.86
N ALA A 147 8.51 10.34 17.61
CA ALA A 147 7.64 9.38 18.28
C ALA A 147 8.01 7.92 17.93
N ASP A 148 8.23 7.63 16.66
CA ASP A 148 8.62 6.29 16.21
C ASP A 148 9.98 5.86 16.79
N LEU A 149 10.96 6.76 16.87
CA LEU A 149 12.27 6.46 17.48
C LEU A 149 12.17 6.21 18.99
N ALA A 150 11.20 6.80 19.67
CA ALA A 150 10.93 6.52 21.09
C ALA A 150 10.24 5.16 21.30
N GLN A 151 9.50 4.67 20.31
CA GLN A 151 8.75 3.40 20.36
C GLN A 151 8.91 2.62 19.03
N PRO A 152 10.13 2.13 18.71
CA PRO A 152 10.44 1.60 17.37
C PRO A 152 9.64 0.35 16.99
N HIS A 153 9.12 -0.39 17.97
CA HIS A 153 8.29 -1.58 17.75
C HIS A 153 6.79 -1.27 17.57
N GLN A 154 6.38 0.00 17.70
CA GLN A 154 5.02 0.49 17.45
C GLN A 154 5.05 1.76 16.58
N PRO A 155 5.68 1.73 15.39
CA PRO A 155 5.84 2.92 14.57
C PRO A 155 4.53 3.34 13.89
N HIS A 156 4.43 4.60 13.51
CA HIS A 156 3.32 5.18 12.76
C HIS A 156 3.75 5.74 11.40
N SER A 157 5.01 6.14 11.24
CA SER A 157 5.55 6.63 9.97
C SER A 157 5.80 5.50 8.98
N ALA A 158 5.73 5.82 7.68
CA ALA A 158 6.06 4.84 6.65
C ALA A 158 7.52 4.33 6.77
N PRO A 159 8.55 5.16 7.01
CA PRO A 159 9.90 4.66 7.28
C PRO A 159 9.97 3.74 8.50
N GLY A 160 9.31 4.10 9.61
CA GLY A 160 9.29 3.28 10.82
C GLY A 160 8.63 1.92 10.60
N ILE A 161 7.45 1.90 9.98
CA ILE A 161 6.72 0.67 9.62
C ILE A 161 7.56 -0.24 8.73
N ILE A 162 8.22 0.32 7.71
CA ILE A 162 9.06 -0.45 6.78
C ILE A 162 10.26 -1.05 7.51
N VAL A 163 10.96 -0.27 8.34
CA VAL A 163 12.16 -0.74 9.06
C VAL A 163 11.80 -1.81 10.08
N GLU A 164 10.73 -1.62 10.88
CA GLU A 164 10.28 -2.61 11.84
C GLU A 164 9.83 -3.91 11.14
N ALA A 165 9.09 -3.83 10.04
CA ALA A 165 8.73 -5.02 9.26
C ALA A 165 9.95 -5.75 8.70
N LEU A 166 10.94 -5.03 8.17
CA LEU A 166 12.20 -5.63 7.71
C LEU A 166 12.99 -6.27 8.84
N ALA A 167 13.02 -5.66 10.03
CA ALA A 167 13.65 -6.22 11.22
C ALA A 167 12.99 -7.54 11.65
N ARG A 168 11.65 -7.58 11.71
CA ARG A 168 10.87 -8.79 12.01
C ARG A 168 11.08 -9.88 10.97
N ARG A 169 11.04 -9.55 9.68
CA ARG A 169 11.32 -10.50 8.59
C ARG A 169 12.73 -11.09 8.71
N ARG A 170 13.74 -10.24 8.96
CA ARG A 170 15.12 -10.69 9.19
C ARG A 170 15.23 -11.64 10.39
N ALA A 171 14.60 -11.30 11.52
CA ALA A 171 14.58 -12.15 12.72
C ALA A 171 13.90 -13.51 12.47
N ALA A 172 12.88 -13.54 11.61
CA ALA A 172 12.17 -14.76 11.21
C ALA A 172 12.84 -15.54 10.05
N GLY A 173 13.97 -15.07 9.52
CA GLY A 173 14.65 -15.71 8.37
C GLY A 173 13.91 -15.55 7.03
N LEU A 174 13.03 -14.56 6.91
CA LEU A 174 12.29 -14.26 5.69
C LEU A 174 13.10 -13.33 4.77
N ALA A 175 12.92 -13.50 3.46
CA ALA A 175 13.50 -12.60 2.46
C ALA A 175 12.94 -11.17 2.61
N ALA A 176 13.76 -10.16 2.30
CA ALA A 176 13.30 -8.77 2.24
C ALA A 176 12.30 -8.57 1.08
N PHE A 177 11.40 -7.60 1.22
CA PHE A 177 10.59 -7.10 0.11
C PHE A 177 11.28 -5.91 -0.59
N SER A 178 10.92 -5.66 -1.85
CA SER A 178 11.27 -4.41 -2.53
C SER A 178 10.38 -3.27 -2.04
N VAL A 179 10.93 -2.06 -1.90
CA VAL A 179 10.17 -0.85 -1.57
C VAL A 179 10.00 -0.01 -2.82
N MET A 180 8.76 0.15 -3.30
CA MET A 180 8.43 0.79 -4.58
C MET A 180 7.60 2.06 -4.36
N SER A 181 8.26 3.22 -4.34
CA SER A 181 7.55 4.50 -4.33
C SER A 181 6.85 4.73 -5.66
N CYS A 182 5.59 5.16 -5.59
CA CYS A 182 4.79 5.63 -6.73
C CYS A 182 4.31 7.08 -6.54
N ASP A 183 4.89 7.80 -5.58
CA ASP A 183 4.62 9.23 -5.38
C ASP A 183 5.38 10.09 -6.40
N ASN A 184 4.84 11.28 -6.63
CA ASN A 184 5.36 12.26 -7.59
C ASN A 184 6.54 13.06 -7.02
N ILE A 185 7.63 12.36 -6.71
CA ILE A 185 8.88 12.95 -6.22
C ILE A 185 9.99 12.65 -7.23
N PRO A 186 10.83 13.62 -7.61
CA PRO A 186 12.02 13.35 -8.40
C PRO A 186 12.89 12.29 -7.72
N GLU A 187 13.29 11.27 -8.48
CA GLU A 187 14.08 10.15 -7.95
C GLU A 187 13.44 9.51 -6.70
N ASN A 188 12.12 9.36 -6.69
CA ASN A 188 11.35 8.83 -5.56
C ASN A 188 11.93 7.55 -4.92
N GLY A 189 12.50 6.64 -5.72
CA GLY A 189 13.23 5.45 -5.26
C GLY A 189 14.48 5.77 -4.41
N ARG A 190 15.23 6.81 -4.77
CA ARG A 190 16.37 7.29 -3.95
C ARG A 190 15.90 7.96 -2.68
N VAL A 191 14.82 8.74 -2.74
CA VAL A 191 14.26 9.42 -1.56
C VAL A 191 13.78 8.39 -0.54
N ILE A 192 12.98 7.39 -0.95
CA ILE A 192 12.52 6.35 -0.01
C ILE A 192 13.68 5.55 0.58
N ALA A 193 14.69 5.20 -0.23
CA ALA A 193 15.88 4.52 0.25
C ALA A 193 16.64 5.38 1.27
N GLY A 194 16.80 6.68 1.00
CA GLY A 194 17.45 7.64 1.87
C GLY A 194 16.79 7.74 3.24
N VAL A 195 15.46 7.94 3.29
CA VAL A 195 14.73 8.08 4.55
C VAL A 195 14.66 6.78 5.35
N VAL A 196 14.48 5.62 4.69
CA VAL A 196 14.47 4.30 5.33
C VAL A 196 15.85 3.99 5.92
N CYS A 197 16.93 4.18 5.17
CA CYS A 197 18.28 3.95 5.69
C CYS A 197 18.66 4.95 6.79
N ALA A 198 18.25 6.21 6.68
CA ALA A 198 18.50 7.22 7.71
C ALA A 198 17.76 6.90 9.02
N TYR A 199 16.51 6.42 8.93
CA TYR A 199 15.72 5.98 10.08
C TYR A 199 16.34 4.73 10.71
N ALA A 200 16.67 3.70 9.91
CA ALA A 200 17.26 2.45 10.40
C ALA A 200 18.55 2.68 11.21
N ARG A 201 19.43 3.58 10.76
CA ARG A 201 20.67 3.93 11.49
C ARG A 201 20.44 4.59 12.86
N GLN A 202 19.24 5.06 13.17
CA GLN A 202 18.89 5.61 14.48
C GLN A 202 18.34 4.53 15.43
N CYS A 203 17.95 3.37 14.90
CA CYS A 203 17.46 2.23 15.68
C CYS A 203 18.56 1.21 16.04
N ASP A 204 19.73 1.31 15.40
CA ASP A 204 20.90 0.45 15.65
C ASP A 204 21.65 0.81 16.95
#